data_AF-A0A1Q6PTZ9-F1
#
_entry.id   AF-A0A1Q6PTZ9-F1
#
_cell.length_a   1.000
_cell.length_b   1.000
_cell.length_c   1.000
_cell.angle_alpha   90.00
_cell.angle_beta   90.00
_cell.angle_gamma   90.00
#
_symmetry.space_group_name_H-M   'P 1'
#
loop_
_entity.id
_entity.type
_entity.pdbx_description
1 polymer ?
#
loop_
_entity_poly.entity_id
_entity_poly.type
_entity_poly.pdbx_seq_one_letter_code
_entity_poly.pdbx_strand_id
1 'polypeptide(L)'
;MFSITDNERLRDAYALLMFMQSDVPASAEKRAAVKNLAATVKMEIRAYNNRPVSNVRIISADYDGRLELVQLPDELDKAHKADAADWFRGNCYLEAYNSPYDCTGQEFTNWFYLFRRRGHWFAYHSVSRDV
;
A
#
# COMPACT_ATOMS: atom_id res chain seq x y z
N MET A 1 14.45 16.58 -8.21
CA MET A 1 13.98 15.23 -7.85
C MET A 1 12.54 15.14 -8.34
N PHE A 2 12.17 14.08 -9.05
CA PHE A 2 10.86 13.92 -9.70
C PHE A 2 9.73 13.68 -8.67
N SER A 3 10.09 13.25 -7.45
CA SER A 3 9.23 13.12 -6.27
C SER A 3 8.00 12.24 -6.54
N ILE A 4 8.24 10.93 -6.69
CA ILE A 4 7.19 9.94 -6.93
C ILE A 4 6.45 9.66 -5.61
N THR A 5 5.24 10.20 -5.48
CA THR A 5 4.39 10.08 -4.28
C THR A 5 3.28 9.05 -4.43
N ASP A 6 2.86 8.78 -5.65
CA ASP A 6 1.69 7.97 -5.97
C ASP A 6 1.87 7.21 -7.30
N ASN A 7 0.86 6.41 -7.66
CA ASN A 7 0.89 5.60 -8.87
C ASN A 7 0.77 6.42 -10.16
N GLU A 8 0.21 7.63 -10.13
CA GLU A 8 0.12 8.50 -11.30
C GLU A 8 1.50 9.06 -11.64
N ARG A 9 2.19 9.61 -10.63
CA ARG A 9 3.59 10.06 -10.75
C ARG A 9 4.53 8.94 -11.13
N LEU A 10 4.26 7.70 -10.69
CA LEU A 10 5.03 6.54 -11.13
C LEU A 10 4.88 6.30 -12.64
N ARG A 11 3.66 6.40 -13.18
CA ARG A 11 3.43 6.26 -14.64
C ARG A 11 4.14 7.36 -15.42
N ASP A 12 4.05 8.61 -14.96
CA ASP A 12 4.74 9.74 -15.59
C ASP A 12 6.25 9.55 -15.62
N ALA A 13 6.84 9.04 -14.51
CA ALA A 13 8.26 8.74 -14.44
C ALA A 13 8.68 7.66 -15.46
N TYR A 14 7.86 6.62 -15.65
CA TYR A 14 8.11 5.62 -16.70
C TYR A 14 7.97 6.18 -18.11
N ALA A 15 6.97 7.01 -18.38
CA ALA A 15 6.79 7.67 -19.67
C ALA A 15 7.99 8.56 -20.02
N LEU A 16 8.45 9.36 -19.05
CA LEU A 16 9.65 10.18 -19.17
C LEU A 16 10.89 9.34 -19.42
N LEU A 17 11.04 8.22 -18.71
CA LEU A 17 12.18 7.32 -18.89
C LEU A 17 12.22 6.72 -20.29
N MET A 18 11.07 6.30 -20.82
CA MET A 18 10.95 5.80 -22.19
C MET A 18 11.34 6.87 -23.22
N PHE A 19 10.88 8.10 -23.01
CA PHE A 19 11.27 9.24 -23.85
C PHE A 19 12.79 9.47 -23.84
N MET A 20 13.43 9.44 -22.67
CA MET A 20 14.88 9.62 -22.54
C MET A 20 15.72 8.50 -23.17
N GLN A 21 15.15 7.30 -23.30
CA GLN A 21 15.80 6.15 -23.91
C GLN A 21 15.61 6.07 -25.43
N SER A 22 14.75 6.92 -26.00
CA SER A 22 14.57 7.02 -27.44
C SER A 22 15.82 7.63 -28.11
N ASP A 23 16.16 7.13 -29.30
CA ASP A 23 17.33 7.61 -30.05
C ASP A 23 17.02 8.97 -30.68
N VAL A 24 17.29 10.04 -29.93
CA VAL A 24 17.17 11.42 -30.41
C VAL A 24 18.53 11.92 -30.92
N PRO A 25 18.59 12.57 -32.10
CA PRO A 25 19.82 13.23 -32.56
C PRO A 25 20.19 14.38 -31.61
N ALA A 26 21.33 14.27 -30.94
CA ALA A 26 21.79 15.26 -29.96
C ALA A 26 23.31 15.24 -29.85
N SER A 27 23.89 16.35 -29.37
CA SER A 27 25.33 16.43 -29.06
C SER A 27 25.72 15.46 -27.95
N ALA A 28 27.01 15.09 -27.90
CA ALA A 28 27.54 14.15 -26.90
C ALA A 28 27.27 14.62 -25.46
N GLU A 29 27.40 15.92 -25.18
CA GLU A 29 27.12 16.52 -23.87
C GLU A 29 25.65 16.37 -23.46
N LYS A 30 24.72 16.65 -24.40
CA LYS A 30 23.29 16.50 -24.14
C LYS A 30 22.93 15.03 -23.89
N ARG A 31 23.53 14.10 -24.64
CA ARG A 31 23.36 12.66 -24.41
C ARG A 31 23.86 12.23 -23.04
N ALA A 32 25.00 12.75 -22.59
CA ALA A 32 25.52 12.47 -21.25
C ALA A 32 24.59 13.03 -20.15
N ALA A 33 24.08 14.25 -20.31
CA ALA A 33 23.13 14.85 -19.37
C ALA A 33 21.81 14.05 -19.28
N VAL A 34 21.26 13.61 -20.42
CA VAL A 34 20.06 12.76 -20.47
C VAL A 34 20.31 11.41 -19.78
N LYS A 35 21.48 10.80 -19.97
CA LYS A 35 21.85 9.56 -19.26
C LYS A 35 21.89 9.73 -17.74
N ASN A 36 22.46 10.84 -17.25
CA ASN A 36 22.50 11.13 -15.82
C ASN A 36 21.08 11.34 -15.26
N LEU A 37 20.24 12.08 -15.98
CA LEU A 37 18.85 12.29 -15.57
C LEU A 37 18.04 10.98 -15.57
N ALA A 38 18.22 10.14 -16.59
CA ALA A 38 17.60 8.82 -16.64
C ALA A 38 18.06 7.91 -15.49
N ALA A 39 19.32 8.01 -15.06
CA ALA A 39 19.81 7.29 -13.88
C ALA A 39 19.08 7.74 -12.62
N THR A 40 18.91 9.06 -12.42
CA THR A 40 18.15 9.63 -11.30
C THR A 40 16.70 9.16 -11.30
N VAL A 41 16.00 9.24 -12.44
CA VAL A 41 14.61 8.76 -12.57
C VAL A 41 14.50 7.27 -12.23
N LYS A 42 15.43 6.44 -12.72
CA LYS A 42 15.47 5.01 -12.36
C LYS A 42 15.72 4.78 -10.87
N MET A 43 16.54 5.60 -10.20
CA MET A 43 16.72 5.50 -8.75
C MET A 43 15.43 5.84 -8.00
N GLU A 44 14.73 6.90 -8.39
CA GLU A 44 13.46 7.29 -7.76
C GLU A 44 12.36 6.24 -7.96
N ILE A 45 12.25 5.66 -9.16
CA ILE A 45 11.32 4.55 -9.44
C ILE A 45 11.62 3.36 -8.51
N ARG A 46 12.90 3.01 -8.35
CA ARG A 46 13.31 1.93 -7.43
C ARG A 46 12.99 2.28 -5.98
N ALA A 47 13.25 3.51 -5.55
CA ALA A 47 12.93 3.97 -4.20
C ALA A 47 11.43 3.90 -3.93
N TYR A 48 10.59 4.32 -4.87
CA TYR A 48 9.14 4.20 -4.76
C TYR A 48 8.69 2.74 -4.67
N ASN A 49 9.20 1.85 -5.52
CA ASN A 49 8.80 0.44 -5.51
C ASN A 49 9.32 -0.33 -4.30
N ASN A 50 10.47 0.07 -3.76
CA ASN A 50 11.07 -0.50 -2.55
C ASN A 50 10.67 0.25 -1.28
N ARG A 51 9.73 1.20 -1.37
CA ARG A 51 9.21 1.87 -0.18
C ARG A 51 8.65 0.81 0.77
N PRO A 52 8.73 1.02 2.10
CA PRO A 52 8.09 0.12 3.04
C PRO A 52 6.65 -0.09 2.59
N VAL A 53 6.31 -1.36 2.34
CA VAL A 53 4.96 -1.74 1.92
C VAL A 53 4.04 -1.25 3.03
N SER A 54 2.87 -0.70 2.66
CA SER A 54 1.82 -0.45 3.64
C SER A 54 1.66 -1.72 4.49
N ASN A 55 1.57 -1.56 5.80
CA ASN A 55 1.29 -2.67 6.71
C ASN A 55 -0.01 -3.39 6.32
N VAL A 56 -0.85 -2.79 5.48
CA VAL A 56 -2.07 -3.38 4.92
C VAL A 56 -1.87 -3.74 3.46
N ARG A 57 -2.16 -5.00 3.12
CA ARG A 57 -2.23 -5.50 1.74
C ARG A 57 -3.63 -6.03 1.45
N ILE A 58 -4.29 -5.50 0.42
CA ILE A 58 -5.55 -6.06 -0.08
C ILE A 58 -5.27 -7.39 -0.79
N ILE A 59 -5.92 -8.47 -0.36
CA ILE A 59 -5.86 -9.81 -0.97
C ILE A 59 -6.93 -9.94 -2.04
N SER A 60 -8.16 -9.53 -1.72
CA SER A 60 -9.31 -9.52 -2.60
C SER A 60 -10.23 -8.37 -2.23
N ALA A 61 -10.94 -7.81 -3.19
CA ALA A 61 -11.93 -6.77 -2.98
C ALA A 61 -13.00 -6.84 -4.08
N ASP A 62 -14.24 -6.56 -3.70
CA ASP A 62 -15.38 -6.38 -4.57
C ASP A 62 -16.18 -5.13 -4.11
N TYR A 63 -17.42 -4.98 -4.59
CA TYR A 63 -18.27 -3.87 -4.20
C TYR A 63 -18.78 -3.98 -2.74
N ASP A 64 -18.97 -5.22 -2.26
CA ASP A 64 -19.61 -5.53 -0.99
C ASP A 64 -18.59 -5.68 0.15
N GLY A 65 -17.30 -5.74 -0.16
CA GLY A 65 -16.27 -5.88 0.85
C GLY A 65 -14.86 -6.11 0.32
N ARG A 66 -13.96 -6.36 1.26
CA ARG A 66 -12.56 -6.69 0.98
C ARG A 66 -11.94 -7.55 2.07
N LEU A 67 -10.96 -8.33 1.67
CA LEU A 67 -10.08 -9.07 2.56
C LEU A 67 -8.69 -8.44 2.53
N GLU A 68 -8.23 -8.00 3.69
CA GLU A 68 -6.91 -7.41 3.87
C GLU A 68 -6.01 -8.34 4.68
N LEU A 69 -4.72 -8.29 4.41
CA LEU A 69 -3.65 -8.81 5.25
C LEU A 69 -2.95 -7.63 5.91
N VAL A 70 -3.11 -7.51 7.22
CA VAL A 70 -2.51 -6.47 8.03
C VAL A 70 -1.33 -7.06 8.80
N GLN A 71 -0.14 -6.50 8.63
CA GLN A 71 1.00 -6.73 9.51
C GLN A 71 0.89 -5.78 10.70
N LEU A 72 0.94 -6.31 11.92
CA LEU A 72 0.95 -5.50 13.13
C LEU A 72 2.35 -4.91 13.35
N PRO A 73 2.48 -3.82 14.14
CA PRO A 73 3.77 -3.22 14.46
C PRO A 73 4.74 -4.21 15.11
N ASP A 74 6.03 -4.07 14.78
CA ASP A 74 7.11 -4.97 15.24
C ASP A 74 7.24 -4.98 16.78
N GLU A 75 6.81 -3.92 17.46
CA GLU A 75 6.77 -3.85 18.93
C GLU A 75 5.90 -4.94 19.55
N LEU A 76 4.91 -5.44 18.81
CA LEU A 76 4.01 -6.50 19.25
C LEU A 76 4.54 -7.91 18.98
N ASP A 77 5.67 -8.09 18.29
CA ASP A 77 6.20 -9.41 17.91
C ASP A 77 6.37 -10.36 19.11
N LYS A 78 6.63 -9.81 20.29
CA LYS A 78 6.77 -10.55 21.56
C LYS A 78 5.50 -10.54 22.41
N ALA A 79 4.50 -9.75 22.05
CA ALA A 79 3.25 -9.62 22.78
C ALA A 79 2.39 -10.90 22.68
N HIS A 80 1.52 -11.09 23.67
CA HIS A 80 0.57 -12.19 23.62
C HIS A 80 -0.52 -11.93 22.59
N LYS A 81 -1.19 -13.00 22.14
CA LYS A 81 -2.28 -12.90 21.16
C LYS A 81 -3.39 -11.95 21.60
N ALA A 82 -3.66 -11.87 22.92
CA ALA A 82 -4.66 -10.98 23.48
C ALA A 82 -4.28 -9.50 23.27
N ASP A 83 -3.04 -9.12 23.61
CA ASP A 83 -2.54 -7.75 23.42
C ASP A 83 -2.54 -7.36 21.92
N ALA A 84 -2.15 -8.30 21.05
CA ALA A 84 -2.22 -8.10 19.60
C ALA A 84 -3.66 -7.91 19.10
N ALA A 85 -4.63 -8.62 19.69
CA ALA A 85 -6.05 -8.47 19.38
C ALA A 85 -6.60 -7.13 19.86
N ASP A 86 -6.21 -6.69 21.05
CA ASP A 86 -6.64 -5.40 21.59
C ASP A 86 -6.05 -4.24 20.80
N TRP A 87 -4.78 -4.35 20.38
CA TRP A 87 -4.21 -3.41 19.43
C TRP A 87 -4.97 -3.38 18.12
N PHE A 88 -5.26 -4.55 17.53
CA PHE A 88 -6.00 -4.61 16.26
C PHE A 88 -7.38 -3.97 16.40
N ARG A 89 -8.10 -4.24 17.50
CA ARG A 89 -9.39 -3.60 17.79
C ARG A 89 -9.29 -2.09 17.91
N GLY A 90 -8.28 -1.58 18.62
CA GLY A 90 -8.09 -0.15 18.81
C GLY A 90 -7.63 0.62 17.57
N ASN A 91 -7.04 -0.06 16.58
CA ASN A 91 -6.36 0.61 15.46
C ASN A 91 -6.93 0.28 14.08
N CYS A 92 -7.53 -0.90 13.90
CA CYS A 92 -7.95 -1.40 12.58
C CYS A 92 -9.44 -1.76 12.50
N TYR A 93 -10.09 -2.05 13.63
CA TYR A 93 -11.47 -2.51 13.64
C TYR A 93 -12.44 -1.38 13.30
N LEU A 94 -13.41 -1.69 12.44
CA LEU A 94 -14.43 -0.77 11.96
C LEU A 94 -15.77 -1.13 12.61
N GLU A 95 -16.26 -0.26 13.49
CA GLU A 95 -17.58 -0.41 14.10
C GLU A 95 -18.67 0.08 13.12
N ALA A 96 -19.73 -0.71 12.96
CA ALA A 96 -20.97 -0.26 12.33
C ALA A 96 -21.82 0.46 13.37
N TYR A 97 -22.40 1.60 12.98
CA TYR A 97 -23.42 2.27 13.79
C TYR A 97 -24.81 1.90 13.30
N ASN A 98 -25.72 1.69 14.24
CA ASN A 98 -27.12 1.44 13.94
C ASN A 98 -27.73 2.64 13.22
N SER A 99 -28.46 2.36 12.15
CA SER A 99 -29.20 3.33 11.36
C SER A 99 -30.65 2.89 11.24
N PRO A 100 -31.62 3.84 11.19
CA PRO A 100 -32.99 3.52 10.85
C PRO A 100 -33.19 3.16 9.36
N TYR A 101 -32.16 3.36 8.52
CA TYR A 101 -32.15 3.00 7.11
C TYR A 101 -31.61 1.58 6.91
N ASP A 102 -32.13 0.89 5.89
CA ASP A 102 -31.82 -0.49 5.53
C ASP A 102 -30.44 -0.67 4.88
N CYS A 103 -29.93 0.35 4.17
CA CYS A 103 -28.60 0.34 3.57
C CYS A 103 -27.85 1.63 3.91
N THR A 104 -26.79 1.55 4.70
CA THR A 104 -26.05 2.73 5.17
C THR A 104 -24.80 3.05 4.36
N GLY A 105 -24.33 2.11 3.54
CA GLY A 105 -23.05 2.21 2.84
C GLY A 105 -21.85 2.17 3.79
N GLN A 106 -22.05 1.89 5.09
CA GLN A 106 -20.99 1.84 6.09
C GLN A 106 -20.12 0.60 5.89
N GLU A 107 -18.82 0.78 6.09
CA GLU A 107 -17.90 -0.34 6.19
C GLU A 107 -17.77 -0.79 7.64
N PHE A 108 -17.73 -2.10 7.86
CA PHE A 108 -17.56 -2.67 9.17
C PHE A 108 -16.69 -3.91 9.13
N THR A 109 -16.01 -4.19 10.22
CA THR A 109 -15.27 -5.44 10.37
C THR A 109 -16.27 -6.58 10.54
N ASN A 110 -16.34 -7.45 9.55
CA ASN A 110 -17.14 -8.68 9.62
C ASN A 110 -16.44 -9.70 10.54
N TRP A 111 -15.15 -9.94 10.28
CA TRP A 111 -14.31 -10.76 11.15
C TRP A 111 -12.83 -10.41 10.97
N PHE A 112 -12.02 -10.79 11.93
CA PHE A 112 -10.57 -10.80 11.78
C PHE A 112 -9.96 -12.07 12.39
N TYR A 113 -8.82 -12.51 11.84
CA TYR A 113 -8.09 -13.67 12.33
C TYR A 113 -6.61 -13.36 12.49
N LEU A 114 -6.14 -13.44 13.74
CA LEU A 114 -4.73 -13.22 14.09
C LEU A 114 -3.90 -14.50 14.00
N PHE A 115 -2.73 -14.37 13.41
CA PHE A 115 -1.72 -15.42 13.29
C PHE A 115 -0.30 -14.86 13.30
N ARG A 116 0.69 -15.74 13.50
CA ARG A 116 2.11 -15.36 13.44
C ARG A 116 2.78 -15.94 12.20
N ARG A 117 3.62 -15.14 11.56
CA ARG A 117 4.46 -15.57 10.44
C ARG A 117 5.83 -14.92 10.57
N ARG A 118 6.88 -15.74 10.60
CA ARG A 118 8.29 -15.29 10.73
C ARG A 118 8.53 -14.36 11.93
N GLY A 119 7.90 -14.64 13.06
CA GLY A 119 8.04 -13.82 14.28
C GLY A 119 7.01 -12.70 14.41
N HIS A 120 6.50 -12.19 13.29
CA HIS A 120 5.56 -11.07 13.27
C HIS A 120 4.11 -11.48 13.39
N TRP A 121 3.30 -10.59 13.99
CA TRP A 121 1.85 -10.72 14.01
C TRP A 121 1.24 -10.22 12.70
N PHE A 122 0.27 -10.98 12.22
CA PHE A 122 -0.56 -10.64 11.07
C PHE A 122 -2.03 -10.85 11.41
N ALA A 123 -2.89 -10.07 10.78
CA ALA A 123 -4.34 -10.25 10.79
C ALA A 123 -4.85 -10.40 9.36
N TYR A 124 -5.66 -11.43 9.12
CA TYR A 124 -6.67 -11.34 8.06
C TYR A 124 -7.79 -10.45 8.57
N HIS A 125 -8.15 -9.42 7.81
CA HIS A 125 -9.20 -8.46 8.15
C HIS A 125 -10.25 -8.49 7.05
N SER A 126 -11.43 -9.02 7.37
CA SER A 126 -12.58 -9.00 6.47
C SER A 126 -13.43 -7.78 6.76
N VAL A 127 -13.49 -6.88 5.80
CA VAL A 127 -14.35 -5.70 5.82
C VAL A 127 -15.55 -5.98 4.91
N SER A 128 -16.74 -5.74 5.43
CA SER A 128 -17.98 -5.77 4.65
C SER A 128 -18.57 -4.38 4.58
N ARG A 129 -19.37 -4.13 3.56
CA ARG A 129 -20.12 -2.90 3.36
C ARG A 129 -21.60 -3.21 3.50
N ASP A 130 -22.30 -2.38 4.24
CA ASP A 130 -23.76 -2.43 4.36
C ASP A 130 -24.39 -1.82 3.10
N VAL A 131 -24.95 -2.65 2.22
CA VAL A 131 -25.43 -2.27 0.86
C VAL A 131 -26.82 -2.81 0.58
#